data_AF-A0AA88VHH0-F1
#
_entry.id   AF-A0AA88VHH0-F1
#
_cell.length_a   1.000
_cell.length_b   1.000
_cell.length_c   1.000
_cell.angle_alpha   90.00
_cell.angle_beta   90.00
_cell.angle_gamma   90.00
#
_symmetry.space_group_name_H-M   'P 1'
#
loop_
_entity.id
_entity.type
_entity.pdbx_description
1 polymer ?
#
loop_
_entity_poly.entity_id
_entity_poly.type
_entity_poly.pdbx_seq_one_letter_code
_entity_poly.pdbx_strand_id
1 'polypeptide(L)'
;MPTMEIQIPNTPRAEEIKVLANDAFKAHKYSQAIDLYTQAIELNRENAVYWANRAFAHTKLEEYGSAIQDAATAIEIDPNYSKACLAGYYRRGAAYLAMGKFRDALKDFQMVKKICPNDPDAAKKLKECEKAVMKLKFEEAIAVPHSQRRSVADSIDFHSIGNQRSWELIIAQTFNNSMLKLNEWKNSMDMEGLLVMDLVVGAGPSSSYVPLQVAAVAVAVVLVATLMVVGTKAATLVAVAAVTVVLMAERTCWWSGFSGIFTKSRTLNLDVEPQYTGARIEGDVVTLDFVKKMMDDFKNQKFLHRRYAFQIVLQTRDMLRALPSLVDVAIQDGKHFTVCGDVHGQFYDLLNIFDLNGFPSEDNPYLFNGDFVDRGSFSVEVILTLFAFKCISPSAIHLSRGNHESKSMNKIYGFEGEVRSKLSETFVELFAEVFCCLPLAHVLNEKIFVVHGGLFSVDGVKLSDIKAIDRFCEPPEEGLMCELLWSDPQPNLGRGPSKRGVGLSFGGDVTKRFLQENNLDLVVRSHEVKDEGYEIEHDGKLITVFSAPNYCDQMGNKGAFIRFEAPDMKPRIVTFSTVPHPDVKPMAYANNFLRMFS
;
A
#
# COMPACT_ATOMS: atom_id res chain seq x y z
N MET A 1 -5.39 -57.02 8.83
CA MET A 1 -5.97 -55.81 8.22
C MET A 1 -7.01 -55.28 9.20
N PRO A 2 -6.95 -54.02 9.65
CA PRO A 2 -8.05 -53.46 10.42
C PRO A 2 -9.22 -53.23 9.46
N THR A 3 -10.36 -53.81 9.79
CA THR A 3 -11.65 -53.54 9.15
C THR A 3 -11.98 -52.06 9.33
N MET A 4 -12.02 -51.28 8.24
CA MET A 4 -12.70 -49.98 8.25
C MET A 4 -14.18 -50.26 8.54
N GLU A 5 -14.62 -49.99 9.77
CA GLU A 5 -16.04 -49.85 10.05
C GLU A 5 -16.59 -48.77 9.11
N ILE A 6 -17.51 -49.16 8.23
CA ILE A 6 -18.27 -48.22 7.42
C ILE A 6 -19.17 -47.47 8.41
N GLN A 7 -18.73 -46.29 8.86
CA GLN A 7 -19.58 -45.38 9.62
C GLN A 7 -20.79 -45.05 8.76
N ILE A 8 -21.94 -45.60 9.12
CA ILE A 8 -23.22 -45.27 8.48
C ILE A 8 -23.45 -43.77 8.71
N PRO A 9 -23.65 -42.96 7.66
CA PRO A 9 -23.83 -41.52 7.79
C PRO A 9 -24.98 -41.20 8.75
N ASN A 10 -24.73 -40.41 9.79
CA ASN A 10 -25.78 -39.94 10.70
C ASN A 10 -26.37 -38.64 10.16
N THR A 11 -27.10 -38.76 9.05
CA THR A 11 -27.64 -37.62 8.29
C THR A 11 -28.53 -36.69 9.11
N PRO A 12 -29.46 -37.16 9.97
CA PRO A 12 -30.32 -36.26 10.75
C PRO A 12 -29.51 -35.37 11.70
N ARG A 13 -28.55 -35.94 12.43
CA ARG A 13 -27.70 -35.19 13.37
C ARG A 13 -26.76 -34.22 12.65
N ALA A 14 -26.22 -34.63 11.49
CA ALA A 14 -25.38 -33.75 10.67
C ALA A 14 -26.15 -32.51 10.19
N GLU A 15 -27.42 -32.68 9.81
CA GLU A 15 -28.30 -31.58 9.38
C GLU A 15 -28.64 -30.63 10.53
N GLU A 16 -28.88 -31.12 11.76
CA GLU A 16 -29.07 -30.29 12.95
C GLU A 16 -27.83 -29.41 13.24
N ILE A 17 -26.64 -30.01 13.21
CA ILE A 17 -25.38 -29.28 13.44
C ILE A 17 -25.14 -28.25 12.35
N LYS A 18 -25.46 -28.56 11.08
CA LYS A 18 -25.40 -27.59 9.98
C LYS A 18 -26.30 -26.38 10.23
N VAL A 19 -27.49 -26.56 10.82
CA VAL A 19 -28.35 -25.42 11.18
C VAL A 19 -27.67 -24.53 12.21
N LEU A 20 -27.08 -25.12 13.26
CA LEU A 20 -26.31 -24.37 14.26
C LEU A 20 -25.12 -23.63 13.63
N ALA A 21 -24.41 -24.27 12.69
CA ALA A 21 -23.31 -23.67 11.96
C ALA A 21 -23.77 -22.47 11.11
N ASN A 22 -24.93 -22.59 10.44
CA ASN A 22 -25.52 -21.48 9.69
C ASN A 22 -25.89 -20.32 10.61
N ASP A 23 -26.40 -20.59 11.81
CA ASP A 23 -26.78 -19.54 12.76
C ASP A 23 -25.56 -18.85 13.37
N ALA A 24 -24.50 -19.61 13.69
CA ALA A 24 -23.20 -19.04 14.06
C ALA A 24 -22.63 -18.15 12.93
N PHE A 25 -22.71 -18.60 11.68
CA PHE A 25 -22.27 -17.83 10.52
C PHE A 25 -23.05 -16.52 10.36
N LYS A 26 -24.38 -16.54 10.50
CA LYS A 26 -25.23 -15.32 10.45
C LYS A 26 -24.93 -14.36 11.59
N ALA A 27 -24.50 -14.89 12.74
CA ALA A 27 -24.07 -14.10 13.89
C ALA A 27 -22.60 -13.63 13.79
N HIS A 28 -21.97 -13.77 12.61
CA HIS A 28 -20.57 -13.42 12.34
C HIS A 28 -19.54 -14.19 13.19
N LYS A 29 -19.94 -15.29 13.83
CA LYS A 29 -19.06 -16.19 14.60
C LYS A 29 -18.46 -17.25 13.67
N TYR A 30 -17.62 -16.81 12.75
CA TYR A 30 -17.14 -17.67 11.66
C TYR A 30 -16.25 -18.82 12.14
N SER A 31 -15.41 -18.60 13.15
CA SER A 31 -14.58 -19.66 13.74
C SER A 31 -15.46 -20.78 14.32
N GLN A 32 -16.45 -20.41 15.13
CA GLN A 32 -17.44 -21.35 15.65
C GLN A 32 -18.23 -22.06 14.53
N ALA A 33 -18.56 -21.35 13.46
CA ALA A 33 -19.24 -21.93 12.31
C ALA A 33 -18.37 -22.99 11.62
N ILE A 34 -17.06 -22.77 11.48
CA ILE A 34 -16.10 -23.73 10.92
C ILE A 34 -16.05 -25.00 11.77
N ASP A 35 -15.97 -24.88 13.10
CA ASP A 35 -15.97 -26.03 14.00
C ASP A 35 -17.25 -26.86 13.88
N LEU A 36 -18.40 -26.18 13.83
CA LEU A 36 -19.70 -26.85 13.67
C LEU A 36 -19.84 -27.51 12.30
N TYR A 37 -19.42 -26.85 11.21
CA TYR A 37 -19.40 -27.51 9.89
C TYR A 37 -18.44 -28.70 9.86
N THR A 38 -17.31 -28.63 10.56
CA THR A 38 -16.38 -29.75 10.68
C THR A 38 -17.02 -30.94 11.38
N GLN A 39 -17.75 -30.73 12.48
CA GLN A 39 -18.53 -31.78 13.13
C GLN A 39 -19.62 -32.35 12.21
N ALA A 40 -20.31 -31.52 11.43
CA ALA A 40 -21.30 -31.99 10.45
C ALA A 40 -20.67 -32.85 9.34
N ILE A 41 -19.48 -32.45 8.84
CA ILE A 41 -18.70 -33.19 7.85
C ILE A 41 -18.23 -34.53 8.41
N GLU A 42 -17.77 -34.57 9.67
CA GLU A 42 -17.37 -35.83 10.33
C GLU A 42 -18.51 -36.85 10.38
N LEU A 43 -19.76 -36.40 10.55
CA LEU A 43 -20.95 -37.26 10.59
C LEU A 43 -21.48 -37.66 9.20
N ASN A 44 -21.27 -36.82 8.19
CA ASN A 44 -21.63 -37.10 6.80
C ASN A 44 -20.72 -36.31 5.82
N ARG A 45 -19.70 -36.98 5.30
CA ARG A 45 -18.70 -36.40 4.40
C ARG A 45 -19.18 -36.23 2.96
N GLU A 46 -20.25 -36.92 2.57
CA GLU A 46 -20.75 -36.98 1.19
C GLU A 46 -21.72 -35.82 0.86
N ASN A 47 -21.95 -34.89 1.79
CA ASN A 47 -22.78 -33.72 1.53
C ASN A 47 -21.95 -32.51 1.08
N ALA A 48 -21.98 -32.22 -0.22
CA ALA A 48 -21.27 -31.09 -0.83
C ALA A 48 -21.63 -29.71 -0.22
N VAL A 49 -22.83 -29.55 0.34
CA VAL A 49 -23.27 -28.28 0.95
C VAL A 49 -22.44 -27.93 2.18
N TYR A 50 -22.02 -28.93 2.97
CA TYR A 50 -21.26 -28.67 4.20
C TYR A 50 -19.89 -28.08 3.87
N TRP A 51 -19.20 -28.69 2.92
CA TRP A 51 -17.92 -28.22 2.40
C TRP A 51 -18.04 -26.82 1.77
N ALA A 52 -19.05 -26.58 0.94
CA ALA A 52 -19.25 -25.26 0.32
C ALA A 52 -19.55 -24.15 1.35
N ASN A 53 -20.28 -24.46 2.41
CA ASN A 53 -20.57 -23.50 3.48
C ASN A 53 -19.35 -23.27 4.38
N ARG A 54 -18.58 -24.30 4.71
CA ARG A 54 -17.33 -24.15 5.46
C ARG A 54 -16.29 -23.36 4.68
N ALA A 55 -16.18 -23.59 3.36
CA ALA A 55 -15.37 -22.76 2.46
C ALA A 55 -15.75 -21.27 2.52
N PHE A 56 -17.04 -20.98 2.67
CA PHE A 56 -17.49 -19.59 2.81
C PHE A 56 -17.08 -18.99 4.17
N ALA A 57 -17.18 -19.76 5.25
CA ALA A 57 -16.70 -19.35 6.57
C ALA A 57 -15.19 -19.10 6.57
N HIS A 58 -14.40 -20.00 5.96
CA HIS A 58 -12.96 -19.80 5.73
C HIS A 58 -12.67 -18.52 4.94
N THR A 59 -13.44 -18.24 3.88
CA THR A 59 -13.26 -17.01 3.09
C THR A 59 -13.49 -15.74 3.93
N LYS A 60 -14.44 -15.77 4.88
CA LYS A 60 -14.73 -14.65 5.78
C LYS A 60 -13.64 -14.43 6.84
N LEU A 61 -12.89 -15.47 7.19
CA LEU A 61 -11.68 -15.39 8.03
C LEU A 61 -10.39 -15.26 7.23
N GLU A 62 -10.48 -15.08 5.91
CA GLU A 62 -9.31 -14.91 5.02
C GLU A 62 -8.40 -16.15 4.92
N GLU A 63 -8.94 -17.31 5.29
CA GLU A 63 -8.34 -18.63 5.17
C GLU A 63 -8.57 -19.16 3.73
N TYR A 64 -8.08 -18.43 2.72
CA TYR A 64 -8.39 -18.68 1.31
C TYR A 64 -7.90 -20.03 0.79
N GLY A 65 -6.77 -20.53 1.28
CA GLY A 65 -6.25 -21.86 0.95
C GLY A 65 -7.18 -22.97 1.41
N SER A 66 -7.66 -22.91 2.66
CA SER A 66 -8.67 -23.83 3.19
C SER A 66 -9.99 -23.70 2.45
N ALA A 67 -10.42 -22.46 2.11
CA ALA A 67 -11.61 -22.23 1.32
C ALA A 67 -11.53 -22.88 -0.08
N ILE A 68 -10.37 -22.81 -0.75
CA ILE A 68 -10.15 -23.45 -2.05
C ILE A 68 -10.23 -24.97 -1.94
N GLN A 69 -9.61 -25.55 -0.91
CA GLN A 69 -9.63 -27.01 -0.67
C GLN A 69 -11.07 -27.50 -0.44
N ASP A 70 -11.79 -26.90 0.49
CA ASP A 70 -13.17 -27.26 0.79
C ASP A 70 -14.09 -27.08 -0.43
N ALA A 71 -13.93 -25.98 -1.17
CA ALA A 71 -14.72 -25.75 -2.38
C ALA A 71 -14.40 -26.75 -3.49
N ALA A 72 -13.13 -27.20 -3.62
CA ALA A 72 -12.76 -28.27 -4.55
C ALA A 72 -13.41 -29.60 -4.15
N THR A 73 -13.37 -29.97 -2.87
CA THR A 73 -14.05 -31.16 -2.35
C THR A 73 -15.57 -31.11 -2.59
N ALA A 74 -16.20 -29.94 -2.41
CA ALA A 74 -17.62 -29.76 -2.72
C ALA A 74 -17.95 -30.03 -4.20
N ILE A 75 -17.07 -29.62 -5.12
CA ILE A 75 -17.22 -29.85 -6.57
C ILE A 75 -17.02 -31.33 -6.91
N GLU A 76 -16.07 -32.01 -6.26
CA GLU A 76 -15.78 -33.43 -6.48
C GLU A 76 -16.92 -34.35 -6.04
N ILE A 77 -17.56 -34.02 -4.91
CA ILE A 77 -18.68 -34.78 -4.35
C ILE A 77 -19.93 -34.69 -5.24
N ASP A 78 -20.20 -33.51 -5.81
CA ASP A 78 -21.37 -33.28 -6.64
C ASP A 78 -20.99 -32.76 -8.03
N PRO A 79 -20.55 -33.64 -8.95
CA PRO A 79 -20.13 -33.25 -10.28
C PRO A 79 -21.31 -32.92 -11.22
N ASN A 80 -22.55 -33.16 -10.81
CA ASN A 80 -23.75 -33.12 -11.66
C ASN A 80 -24.31 -31.71 -11.90
N TYR A 81 -23.47 -30.68 -11.80
CA TYR A 81 -23.88 -29.28 -12.04
C TYR A 81 -25.06 -28.82 -11.15
N SER A 82 -25.17 -29.37 -9.95
CA SER A 82 -26.22 -29.02 -8.99
C SER A 82 -25.98 -27.62 -8.39
N LYS A 83 -26.93 -27.17 -7.54
CA LYS A 83 -26.79 -25.94 -6.74
C LYS A 83 -25.56 -25.97 -5.82
N ALA A 84 -25.16 -27.14 -5.30
CA ALA A 84 -23.98 -27.28 -4.44
C ALA A 84 -22.68 -27.21 -5.26
N CYS A 85 -22.66 -27.84 -6.44
CA CYS A 85 -21.56 -27.74 -7.40
C CYS A 85 -21.33 -26.27 -7.83
N LEU A 86 -22.41 -25.57 -8.18
CA LEU A 86 -22.40 -24.14 -8.50
C LEU A 86 -21.82 -23.30 -7.36
N ALA A 87 -22.26 -23.57 -6.13
CA ALA A 87 -21.73 -22.90 -4.93
C ALA A 87 -20.23 -23.18 -4.78
N GLY A 88 -19.78 -24.42 -4.96
CA GLY A 88 -18.36 -24.79 -4.94
C GLY A 88 -17.52 -23.97 -5.93
N TYR A 89 -17.89 -23.94 -7.21
CA TYR A 89 -17.17 -23.13 -8.21
C TYR A 89 -17.16 -21.64 -7.85
N TYR A 90 -18.29 -21.12 -7.39
CA TYR A 90 -18.40 -19.72 -7.00
C TYR A 90 -17.50 -19.39 -5.79
N ARG A 91 -17.49 -20.24 -4.76
CA ARG A 91 -16.66 -20.06 -3.55
C ARG A 91 -15.18 -20.18 -3.88
N ARG A 92 -14.79 -21.16 -4.69
CA ARG A 92 -13.40 -21.33 -5.13
C ARG A 92 -12.92 -20.16 -5.99
N GLY A 93 -13.74 -19.72 -6.94
CA GLY A 93 -13.46 -18.54 -7.76
C GLY A 93 -13.33 -17.25 -6.94
N ALA A 94 -14.16 -17.08 -5.89
CA ALA A 94 -14.06 -15.96 -4.97
C ALA A 94 -12.77 -16.01 -4.12
N ALA A 95 -12.38 -17.19 -3.63
CA ALA A 95 -11.14 -17.37 -2.89
C ALA A 95 -9.90 -17.11 -3.78
N TYR A 96 -9.87 -17.63 -5.01
CA TYR A 96 -8.82 -17.30 -5.98
C TYR A 96 -8.76 -15.80 -6.29
N LEU A 97 -9.91 -15.14 -6.40
CA LEU A 97 -9.97 -13.69 -6.61
C LEU A 97 -9.35 -12.92 -5.45
N ALA A 98 -9.66 -13.29 -4.21
CA ALA A 98 -9.10 -12.67 -3.01
C ALA A 98 -7.58 -12.86 -2.93
N MET A 99 -7.06 -13.98 -3.41
CA MET A 99 -5.62 -14.22 -3.54
C MET A 99 -4.96 -13.51 -4.75
N GLY A 100 -5.72 -12.78 -5.57
CA GLY A 100 -5.22 -12.17 -6.81
C GLY A 100 -4.95 -13.17 -7.94
N LYS A 101 -5.36 -14.44 -7.80
CA LYS A 101 -5.22 -15.50 -8.81
C LYS A 101 -6.33 -15.40 -9.87
N PHE A 102 -6.38 -14.27 -10.57
CA PHE A 102 -7.47 -13.93 -11.51
C PHE A 102 -7.65 -14.96 -12.64
N ARG A 103 -6.58 -15.62 -13.08
CA ARG A 103 -6.64 -16.63 -14.16
C ARG A 103 -7.36 -17.90 -13.71
N ASP A 104 -7.17 -18.32 -12.46
CA ASP A 104 -7.85 -19.50 -11.91
C ASP A 104 -9.29 -19.17 -11.52
N ALA A 105 -9.52 -17.99 -10.95
CA ALA A 105 -10.87 -17.47 -10.71
C ALA A 105 -11.71 -17.42 -12.00
N LEU A 106 -11.11 -17.01 -13.12
CA LEU A 106 -11.78 -16.94 -14.42
C LEU A 106 -12.32 -18.30 -14.87
N LYS A 107 -11.56 -19.38 -14.71
CA LYS A 107 -11.98 -20.75 -15.07
C LYS A 107 -13.23 -21.15 -14.29
N ASP A 108 -13.25 -20.84 -13.00
CA ASP A 108 -14.39 -21.15 -12.12
C ASP A 108 -15.62 -20.32 -12.50
N PHE A 109 -15.49 -19.02 -12.75
CA PHE A 109 -16.63 -18.19 -13.18
C PHE A 109 -17.16 -18.54 -14.57
N GLN A 110 -16.31 -19.01 -15.49
CA GLN A 110 -16.75 -19.56 -16.78
C GLN A 110 -17.62 -20.82 -16.57
N MET A 111 -17.23 -21.67 -15.62
CA MET A 111 -18.01 -22.85 -15.26
C MET A 111 -19.35 -22.46 -14.61
N VAL A 112 -19.36 -21.51 -13.66
CA VAL A 112 -20.59 -20.96 -13.07
C VAL A 112 -21.56 -20.46 -14.17
N LYS A 113 -21.04 -19.71 -15.15
CA LYS A 113 -21.85 -19.21 -16.27
C LYS A 113 -22.38 -20.33 -17.17
N LYS A 114 -21.61 -21.40 -17.37
CA LYS A 114 -22.03 -22.58 -18.12
C LYS A 114 -23.18 -23.31 -17.43
N ILE A 115 -23.13 -23.41 -16.10
CA ILE A 115 -24.16 -24.07 -15.27
C ILE A 115 -25.44 -23.23 -15.18
N CYS A 116 -25.30 -21.91 -15.00
CA CYS A 116 -26.40 -20.97 -14.86
C CYS A 116 -26.33 -19.87 -15.94
N PRO A 117 -26.69 -20.19 -17.21
CA PRO A 117 -26.51 -19.27 -18.33
C PRO A 117 -27.36 -18.00 -18.22
N ASN A 118 -28.48 -18.05 -17.50
CA ASN A 118 -29.39 -16.92 -17.35
C ASN A 118 -29.19 -16.11 -16.06
N ASP A 119 -28.20 -16.47 -15.23
CA ASP A 119 -27.91 -15.72 -14.00
C ASP A 119 -27.19 -14.40 -14.34
N PRO A 120 -27.80 -13.23 -14.06
CA PRO A 120 -27.20 -11.93 -14.32
C PRO A 120 -25.99 -11.66 -13.42
N ASP A 121 -25.96 -12.18 -12.19
CA ASP A 121 -24.84 -11.99 -11.27
C ASP A 121 -23.60 -12.77 -11.74
N ALA A 122 -23.79 -14.02 -12.14
CA ALA A 122 -22.74 -14.84 -12.77
C ALA A 122 -22.16 -14.16 -14.03
N ALA A 123 -23.03 -13.60 -14.88
CA ALA A 123 -22.60 -12.89 -16.09
C ALA A 123 -21.75 -11.65 -15.76
N LYS A 124 -22.19 -10.87 -14.76
CA LYS A 124 -21.49 -9.67 -14.30
C LYS A 124 -20.12 -10.03 -13.73
N LYS A 125 -20.05 -11.05 -12.87
CA LYS A 125 -18.81 -11.50 -12.24
C LYS A 125 -17.80 -12.04 -13.24
N LEU A 126 -18.25 -12.83 -14.22
CA LEU A 126 -17.39 -13.31 -15.28
C LEU A 126 -16.77 -12.15 -16.06
N LYS A 127 -17.58 -11.17 -16.47
CA LYS A 127 -17.11 -9.98 -17.21
C LYS A 127 -16.10 -9.16 -16.42
N GLU A 128 -16.32 -8.96 -15.12
CA GLU A 128 -15.37 -8.25 -14.26
C GLU A 128 -14.07 -9.06 -14.07
N CYS A 129 -14.15 -10.38 -13.95
CA CYS A 129 -12.97 -11.25 -13.91
C CYS A 129 -12.16 -11.18 -15.22
N GLU A 130 -12.81 -11.19 -16.37
CA GLU A 130 -12.17 -11.04 -17.70
C GLU A 130 -11.42 -9.70 -17.80
N LYS A 131 -12.03 -8.61 -17.35
CA LYS A 131 -11.37 -7.29 -17.27
C LYS A 131 -10.16 -7.33 -16.36
N ALA A 132 -10.26 -7.97 -15.19
CA ALA A 132 -9.14 -8.07 -14.25
C ALA A 132 -7.97 -8.87 -14.86
N VAL A 133 -8.25 -9.99 -15.53
CA VAL A 133 -7.23 -10.78 -16.25
C VAL A 133 -6.59 -9.99 -17.38
N MET A 134 -7.38 -9.22 -18.15
CA MET A 134 -6.85 -8.37 -19.22
C MET A 134 -5.95 -7.26 -18.67
N LYS A 135 -6.35 -6.62 -17.57
CA LYS A 135 -5.54 -5.61 -16.88
C LYS A 135 -4.24 -6.22 -16.34
N LEU A 136 -4.29 -7.42 -15.74
CA LEU A 136 -3.11 -8.13 -15.27
C LEU A 136 -2.13 -8.40 -16.42
N LYS A 137 -2.59 -8.91 -17.57
CA LYS A 137 -1.73 -9.15 -18.74
C LYS A 137 -1.06 -7.88 -19.25
N PHE A 138 -1.79 -6.77 -19.26
CA PHE A 138 -1.23 -5.48 -19.66
C PHE A 138 -0.13 -5.03 -18.69
N GLU A 139 -0.38 -5.15 -17.39
CA GLU A 139 0.59 -4.79 -16.35
C GLU A 139 1.84 -5.68 -16.36
N GLU A 140 1.67 -6.99 -16.51
CA GLU A 140 2.77 -7.96 -16.68
C GLU A 140 3.62 -7.59 -17.91
N ALA A 141 3.00 -7.13 -19.00
CA ALA A 141 3.70 -6.75 -20.22
C ALA A 141 4.52 -5.45 -20.09
N ILE A 142 4.14 -4.55 -19.17
CA ILE A 142 4.86 -3.29 -18.90
C ILE A 142 5.71 -3.37 -17.62
N ALA A 143 5.72 -4.50 -16.92
CA ALA A 143 6.46 -4.67 -15.68
C ALA A 143 7.97 -4.61 -15.95
N VAL A 144 8.59 -3.52 -15.52
CA VAL A 144 10.05 -3.35 -15.54
C VAL A 144 10.64 -4.00 -14.28
N PRO A 145 11.74 -4.77 -14.37
CA PRO A 145 12.45 -5.31 -13.22
C PRO A 145 12.85 -4.21 -12.22
N HIS A 146 12.78 -4.49 -10.92
CA HIS A 146 13.06 -3.50 -9.88
C HIS A 146 14.47 -2.89 -10.01
N SER A 147 15.46 -3.68 -10.44
CA SER A 147 16.85 -3.23 -10.68
C SER A 147 16.99 -2.20 -11.81
N GLN A 148 15.99 -2.05 -12.67
CA GLN A 148 15.98 -1.11 -13.80
C GLN A 148 15.02 0.07 -13.58
N ARG A 149 14.24 0.07 -12.48
CA ARG A 149 13.36 1.20 -12.15
C ARG A 149 14.18 2.29 -11.47
N ARG A 150 14.02 3.53 -11.97
CA ARG A 150 14.44 4.71 -11.21
C ARG A 150 13.45 4.92 -10.07
N SER A 151 13.95 5.28 -8.90
CA SER A 151 13.09 5.65 -7.77
C SER A 151 12.21 6.83 -8.18
N VAL A 152 10.94 6.78 -7.82
CA VAL A 152 10.00 7.88 -8.11
C VAL A 152 10.42 9.12 -7.32
N ALA A 153 10.94 8.91 -6.13
CA ALA A 153 11.45 9.95 -5.27
C ALA A 153 12.67 10.69 -5.86
N ASP A 154 13.50 10.05 -6.68
CA ASP A 154 14.60 10.74 -7.37
C ASP A 154 14.11 11.79 -8.39
N SER A 155 12.84 11.72 -8.79
CA SER A 155 12.21 12.66 -9.71
C SER A 155 11.35 13.74 -9.03
N ILE A 156 11.26 13.72 -7.69
CA ILE A 156 10.38 14.59 -6.91
C ILE A 156 11.21 15.41 -5.92
N ASP A 157 11.24 16.72 -6.13
CA ASP A 157 11.80 17.66 -5.16
C ASP A 157 10.68 18.53 -4.56
N PHE A 158 10.43 18.36 -3.26
CA PHE A 158 9.43 19.16 -2.54
C PHE A 158 9.92 20.58 -2.14
N HIS A 159 11.20 20.91 -2.35
CA HIS A 159 11.76 22.25 -2.12
C HIS A 159 11.67 23.18 -3.33
N SER A 160 11.75 22.65 -4.57
CA SER A 160 11.67 23.42 -5.83
C SER A 160 10.35 24.19 -6.09
N ILE A 161 9.48 24.23 -5.10
CA ILE A 161 8.09 24.63 -5.18
C ILE A 161 7.92 26.02 -4.55
N GLY A 162 7.43 26.99 -5.32
CA GLY A 162 7.16 28.37 -4.90
C GLY A 162 8.01 29.46 -5.59
N ASN A 163 9.11 29.12 -6.27
CA ASN A 163 10.02 30.12 -6.88
C ASN A 163 9.85 30.34 -8.40
N GLN A 164 8.97 29.60 -9.08
CA GLN A 164 8.82 29.72 -10.54
C GLN A 164 7.91 30.88 -11.00
N ARG A 165 7.16 31.53 -10.11
CA ARG A 165 6.28 32.65 -10.50
C ARG A 165 7.04 33.93 -10.89
N SER A 166 8.33 34.06 -10.55
CA SER A 166 9.08 35.28 -10.87
C SER A 166 9.36 35.42 -12.38
N TRP A 167 9.76 34.35 -13.06
CA TRP A 167 10.23 34.44 -14.44
C TRP A 167 9.12 34.58 -15.48
N GLU A 168 8.00 33.88 -15.32
CA GLU A 168 6.86 34.02 -16.25
C GLU A 168 6.21 35.40 -16.14
N LEU A 169 6.12 35.96 -14.93
CA LEU A 169 5.66 37.34 -14.71
C LEU A 169 6.66 38.35 -15.30
N ILE A 170 7.97 38.17 -15.09
CA ILE A 170 9.01 39.05 -15.67
C ILE A 170 9.01 38.98 -17.20
N ILE A 171 8.89 37.79 -17.80
CA ILE A 171 8.85 37.62 -19.26
C ILE A 171 7.57 38.20 -19.83
N ALA A 172 6.39 37.94 -19.24
CA ALA A 172 5.12 38.51 -19.68
C ALA A 172 5.10 40.04 -19.56
N GLN A 173 5.67 40.59 -18.48
CA GLN A 173 5.73 42.03 -18.24
C GLN A 173 6.77 42.72 -19.15
N THR A 174 7.88 42.05 -19.44
CA THR A 174 8.87 42.53 -20.42
C THR A 174 8.30 42.49 -21.85
N PHE A 175 7.59 41.41 -22.22
CA PHE A 175 6.97 41.28 -23.54
C PHE A 175 5.83 42.29 -23.76
N ASN A 176 4.98 42.52 -22.74
CA ASN A 176 3.94 43.55 -22.82
C ASN A 176 4.53 44.96 -22.91
N ASN A 177 5.59 45.26 -22.14
CA ASN A 177 6.27 46.56 -22.21
C ASN A 177 6.94 46.78 -23.57
N SER A 178 7.49 45.74 -24.19
CA SER A 178 8.06 45.79 -25.54
C SER A 178 6.99 45.98 -26.62
N MET A 179 5.83 45.32 -26.50
CA MET A 179 4.71 45.45 -27.44
C MET A 179 4.02 46.83 -27.34
N LEU A 180 3.92 47.40 -26.13
CA LEU A 180 3.41 48.77 -25.92
C LEU A 180 4.33 49.81 -26.57
N LYS A 181 5.65 49.69 -26.39
CA LYS A 181 6.63 50.57 -27.04
C LYS A 181 6.63 50.44 -28.57
N LEU A 182 6.42 49.23 -29.10
CA LEU A 182 6.27 48.99 -30.54
C LEU A 182 5.01 49.65 -31.12
N ASN A 183 3.90 49.69 -30.36
CA ASN A 183 2.67 50.37 -30.77
C ASN A 183 2.78 51.90 -30.67
N GLU A 184 3.48 52.43 -29.66
CA GLU A 184 3.80 53.87 -29.57
C GLU A 184 4.71 54.32 -30.71
N TRP A 185 5.71 53.50 -31.07
CA TRP A 185 6.63 53.76 -32.17
C TRP A 185 5.95 53.73 -33.56
N LYS A 186 4.93 52.88 -33.72
CA LYS A 186 4.13 52.80 -34.96
C LYS A 186 3.28 54.05 -35.21
N ASN A 187 2.94 54.79 -34.16
CA ASN A 187 2.11 55.99 -34.22
C ASN A 187 2.90 57.30 -34.38
N SER A 188 4.24 57.26 -34.32
CA SER A 188 5.08 58.47 -34.36
C SER A 188 6.00 58.58 -35.58
N MET A 189 5.72 57.85 -36.67
CA MET A 189 6.55 57.93 -37.89
C MET A 189 6.29 59.23 -38.65
N ASP A 190 7.08 60.25 -38.34
CA ASP A 190 7.54 61.23 -39.33
C ASP A 190 9.04 60.99 -39.56
N MET A 191 9.45 61.01 -40.83
CA MET A 191 10.77 60.59 -41.28
C MET A 191 11.85 61.60 -40.91
N GLU A 192 12.83 61.20 -40.10
CA GLU A 192 14.27 61.42 -40.32
C GLU A 192 15.10 60.86 -39.15
N GLY A 193 16.26 60.25 -39.47
CA GLY A 193 17.35 60.06 -38.51
C GLY A 193 17.66 58.62 -38.08
N LEU A 194 18.41 57.89 -38.91
CA LEU A 194 19.35 56.87 -38.42
C LEU A 194 20.32 57.54 -37.43
N LEU A 195 20.44 57.01 -36.20
CA LEU A 195 21.71 56.93 -35.46
C LEU A 195 21.54 56.25 -34.09
N VAL A 196 22.44 55.28 -33.84
CA VAL A 196 22.87 54.71 -32.56
C VAL A 196 21.85 53.87 -31.77
N MET A 197 22.00 52.55 -31.88
CA MET A 197 21.48 51.61 -30.88
C MET A 197 22.69 51.05 -30.11
N ASP A 198 23.01 51.70 -28.99
CA ASP A 198 23.90 51.13 -27.99
C ASP A 198 23.21 49.96 -27.31
N LEU A 199 23.93 48.83 -27.24
CA LEU A 199 23.58 47.69 -26.41
C LEU A 199 23.48 48.14 -24.94
N VAL A 200 22.32 47.93 -24.31
CA VAL A 200 22.23 47.83 -22.86
C VAL A 200 21.79 46.41 -22.50
N VAL A 201 22.77 45.50 -22.49
CA VAL A 201 22.72 44.30 -21.64
C VAL A 201 23.22 44.76 -20.28
N GLY A 202 22.31 45.20 -19.42
CA GLY A 202 22.61 45.49 -18.02
C GLY A 202 22.82 44.18 -17.26
N ALA A 203 24.08 43.73 -17.19
CA ALA A 203 24.50 42.65 -16.31
C ALA A 203 24.63 43.20 -14.88
N GLY A 204 23.69 42.81 -14.00
CA GLY A 204 23.88 42.82 -12.54
C GLY A 204 24.53 41.50 -12.10
N PRO A 205 25.46 41.50 -11.13
CA PRO A 205 26.35 40.37 -10.90
C PRO A 205 25.75 39.37 -9.90
N SER A 206 25.02 38.37 -10.39
CA SER A 206 24.97 37.02 -9.82
C SER A 206 23.91 36.17 -10.51
N SER A 207 24.30 34.98 -10.96
CA SER A 207 23.48 33.84 -11.44
C SER A 207 23.35 33.64 -12.96
N SER A 208 24.22 32.74 -13.45
CA SER A 208 24.04 31.68 -14.47
C SER A 208 23.44 31.95 -15.86
N TYR A 209 24.36 31.94 -16.85
CA TYR A 209 24.28 31.40 -18.23
C TYR A 209 22.92 31.40 -18.95
N VAL A 210 22.72 32.36 -19.86
CA VAL A 210 21.89 32.16 -21.05
C VAL A 210 22.62 31.16 -21.95
N PRO A 211 22.02 30.02 -22.36
CA PRO A 211 22.66 29.09 -23.27
C PRO A 211 23.05 29.80 -24.57
N LEU A 212 24.30 29.67 -25.00
CA LEU A 212 24.85 30.31 -26.20
C LEU A 212 23.95 30.12 -27.46
N GLN A 213 23.21 29.00 -27.49
CA GLN A 213 22.27 28.62 -28.53
C GLN A 213 20.99 29.47 -28.55
N VAL A 214 20.47 29.90 -27.39
CA VAL A 214 19.28 30.77 -27.30
C VAL A 214 19.62 32.20 -27.73
N ALA A 215 20.82 32.67 -27.39
CA ALA A 215 21.35 33.93 -27.90
C ALA A 215 21.54 33.90 -29.42
N ALA A 216 22.02 32.79 -29.98
CA ALA A 216 22.19 32.62 -31.42
C ALA A 216 20.85 32.62 -32.19
N VAL A 217 19.81 31.97 -31.66
CA VAL A 217 18.47 31.97 -32.27
C VAL A 217 17.83 33.35 -32.22
N ALA A 218 17.97 34.08 -31.10
CA ALA A 218 17.47 35.45 -31.00
C ALA A 218 18.16 36.39 -32.00
N VAL A 219 19.49 36.27 -32.17
CA VAL A 219 20.24 37.04 -33.17
C VAL A 219 19.82 36.69 -34.59
N ALA A 220 19.59 35.40 -34.89
CA ALA A 220 19.15 34.96 -36.21
C ALA A 220 17.74 35.46 -36.57
N VAL A 221 16.80 35.44 -35.62
CA VAL A 221 15.43 35.95 -35.81
C VAL A 221 15.44 37.46 -36.03
N VAL A 222 16.27 38.19 -35.30
CA VAL A 222 16.46 39.64 -35.51
C VAL A 222 17.05 39.90 -36.90
N LEU A 223 18.09 39.16 -37.31
CA LEU A 223 18.70 39.32 -38.64
C LEU A 223 17.72 39.06 -39.79
N VAL A 224 16.85 38.06 -39.66
CA VAL A 224 15.79 37.76 -40.64
C VAL A 224 14.74 38.86 -40.66
N ALA A 225 14.33 39.38 -39.51
CA ALA A 225 13.40 40.50 -39.43
C ALA A 225 13.99 41.77 -40.08
N THR A 226 15.28 42.06 -39.87
CA THR A 226 15.95 43.21 -40.51
C THR A 226 16.08 43.03 -42.03
N LEU A 227 16.40 41.81 -42.50
CA LEU A 227 16.47 41.50 -43.93
C LEU A 227 15.11 41.50 -44.63
N MET A 228 14.02 41.21 -43.91
CA MET A 228 12.64 41.34 -44.42
C MET A 228 12.21 42.80 -44.64
N VAL A 229 12.83 43.75 -43.91
CA VAL A 229 12.53 45.18 -44.01
C VAL A 229 13.34 45.86 -45.13
N VAL A 230 14.52 45.35 -45.48
CA VAL A 230 15.47 46.04 -46.39
C VAL A 230 15.82 45.25 -47.67
N GLY A 231 15.50 43.96 -47.77
CA GLY A 231 15.93 43.08 -48.86
C GLY A 231 14.93 42.91 -50.02
N THR A 232 15.44 42.57 -51.21
CA THR A 232 14.60 42.11 -52.33
C THR A 232 14.03 40.71 -52.06
N LYS A 233 12.86 40.39 -52.63
CA LYS A 233 12.14 39.11 -52.39
C LYS A 233 13.01 37.84 -52.54
N ALA A 234 14.06 37.88 -53.38
CA ALA A 234 14.99 36.78 -53.57
C ALA A 234 15.94 36.58 -52.37
N ALA A 235 16.44 37.66 -51.76
CA ALA A 235 17.33 37.60 -50.60
C ALA A 235 16.59 37.08 -49.35
N THR A 236 15.32 37.45 -49.21
CA THR A 236 14.44 36.96 -48.13
C THR A 236 14.20 35.45 -48.24
N LEU A 237 13.99 34.94 -49.45
CA LEU A 237 13.74 33.51 -49.67
C LEU A 237 14.97 32.65 -49.35
N VAL A 238 16.17 33.13 -49.70
CA VAL A 238 17.44 32.45 -49.42
C VAL A 238 17.76 32.46 -47.92
N ALA A 239 17.48 33.57 -47.23
CA ALA A 239 17.65 33.66 -45.78
C ALA A 239 16.67 32.74 -45.01
N VAL A 240 15.41 32.69 -45.43
CA VAL A 240 14.41 31.77 -44.85
C VAL A 240 14.78 30.32 -45.13
N ALA A 241 15.26 29.98 -46.33
CA ALA A 241 15.72 28.64 -46.65
C ALA A 241 16.96 28.24 -45.83
N ALA A 242 17.93 29.12 -45.66
CA ALA A 242 19.13 28.88 -44.84
C ALA A 242 18.77 28.65 -43.36
N VAL A 243 17.88 29.47 -42.78
CA VAL A 243 17.40 29.29 -41.40
C VAL A 243 16.59 28.01 -41.26
N THR A 244 15.78 27.65 -42.26
CA THR A 244 15.00 26.39 -42.25
C THR A 244 15.93 25.18 -42.32
N VAL A 245 17.00 25.24 -43.11
CA VAL A 245 18.02 24.17 -43.21
C VAL A 245 18.83 24.07 -41.92
N VAL A 246 19.18 25.18 -41.26
CA VAL A 246 19.85 25.18 -39.95
C VAL A 246 18.92 24.60 -38.88
N LEU A 247 17.64 24.98 -38.84
CA LEU A 247 16.65 24.42 -37.92
C LEU A 247 16.36 22.93 -38.21
N MET A 248 16.47 22.48 -39.46
CA MET A 248 16.32 21.07 -39.84
C MET A 248 17.57 20.22 -39.54
N ALA A 249 18.78 20.78 -39.73
CA ALA A 249 20.05 20.16 -39.36
C ALA A 249 20.26 20.13 -37.83
N GLU A 250 19.74 21.14 -37.12
CA GLU A 250 19.63 21.08 -35.67
C GLU A 250 18.57 20.05 -35.26
N ARG A 251 17.42 19.91 -35.95
CA ARG A 251 16.45 18.84 -35.64
C ARG A 251 17.04 17.42 -35.67
N THR A 252 18.03 17.14 -36.51
CA THR A 252 18.70 15.81 -36.57
C THR A 252 19.77 15.66 -35.48
N CYS A 253 20.50 16.71 -35.11
CA CYS A 253 21.39 16.73 -33.93
C CYS A 253 20.62 16.79 -32.60
N TRP A 254 19.39 17.30 -32.61
CA TRP A 254 18.50 17.31 -31.45
C TRP A 254 18.01 15.91 -31.16
N TRP A 255 17.70 15.05 -32.15
CA TRP A 255 17.05 13.75 -31.88
C TRP A 255 17.99 12.69 -31.28
N SER A 256 19.30 12.72 -31.57
CA SER A 256 20.28 11.80 -30.97
C SER A 256 20.78 12.26 -29.59
N GLY A 257 20.71 13.56 -29.28
CA GLY A 257 20.99 14.13 -27.94
C GLY A 257 19.76 14.29 -27.04
N PHE A 258 18.54 14.32 -27.60
CA PHE A 258 17.28 14.46 -26.86
C PHE A 258 16.81 13.19 -26.16
N SER A 259 17.21 12.00 -26.62
CA SER A 259 16.78 10.76 -25.96
C SER A 259 17.30 10.65 -24.53
N GLY A 260 18.39 11.39 -24.20
CA GLY A 260 18.92 11.52 -22.83
C GLY A 260 18.42 12.73 -22.03
N ILE A 261 17.89 13.78 -22.68
CA ILE A 261 17.54 15.07 -22.04
C ILE A 261 16.02 15.28 -21.92
N PHE A 262 15.20 14.54 -22.67
CA PHE A 262 13.74 14.47 -22.47
C PHE A 262 13.33 13.24 -21.65
N THR A 263 13.93 13.07 -20.46
CA THR A 263 13.10 12.60 -19.36
C THR A 263 12.26 13.80 -18.97
N LYS A 264 11.01 13.81 -19.42
CA LYS A 264 10.00 14.78 -19.00
C LYS A 264 9.91 14.64 -17.48
N SER A 265 10.67 15.44 -16.73
CA SER A 265 10.36 15.67 -15.32
C SER A 265 8.91 16.15 -15.33
N ARG A 266 8.01 15.30 -14.85
CA ARG A 266 6.62 15.68 -14.64
C ARG A 266 6.70 16.76 -13.57
N THR A 267 6.74 18.02 -13.96
CA THR A 267 6.65 19.14 -13.02
C THR A 267 5.27 19.06 -12.38
N LEU A 268 5.19 18.35 -11.25
CA LEU A 268 4.00 18.31 -10.40
C LEU A 268 3.83 19.72 -9.85
N ASN A 269 2.76 20.40 -10.24
CA ASN A 269 2.41 21.68 -9.62
C ASN A 269 1.98 21.39 -8.18
N LEU A 270 2.83 21.76 -7.23
CA LEU A 270 2.69 21.49 -5.79
C LEU A 270 2.68 22.78 -4.96
N ASP A 271 2.48 23.93 -5.61
CA ASP A 271 2.27 25.22 -4.93
C ASP A 271 1.09 25.06 -3.95
N VAL A 272 1.31 25.36 -2.67
CA VAL A 272 0.23 25.37 -1.68
C VAL A 272 -0.62 26.59 -1.95
N GLU A 273 -1.87 26.39 -2.36
CA GLU A 273 -2.71 27.51 -2.73
C GLU A 273 -3.09 28.35 -1.49
N PRO A 274 -3.25 29.69 -1.62
CA PRO A 274 -3.57 30.55 -0.48
C PRO A 274 -4.84 30.15 0.27
N GLN A 275 -5.80 29.53 -0.42
CA GLN A 275 -7.05 29.03 0.15
C GLN A 275 -6.91 27.73 0.98
N TYR A 276 -5.76 27.05 0.93
CA TYR A 276 -5.53 25.85 1.74
C TYR A 276 -5.41 26.23 3.22
N THR A 277 -6.32 25.71 4.04
CA THR A 277 -6.43 26.04 5.48
C THR A 277 -6.10 24.85 6.39
N GLY A 278 -5.67 23.72 5.81
CA GLY A 278 -5.27 22.55 6.59
C GLY A 278 -3.88 22.69 7.21
N ALA A 279 -3.43 21.64 7.90
CA ALA A 279 -2.11 21.57 8.51
C ALA A 279 -0.97 21.87 7.52
N ARG A 280 0.02 22.64 7.99
CA ARG A 280 1.19 23.10 7.23
C ARG A 280 2.47 22.72 7.96
N ILE A 281 3.44 22.20 7.21
CA ILE A 281 4.82 22.03 7.71
C ILE A 281 5.56 23.32 7.41
N GLU A 282 6.06 23.98 8.45
CA GLU A 282 6.92 25.16 8.34
C GLU A 282 8.38 24.71 8.22
N GLY A 283 9.01 24.96 7.07
CA GLY A 283 10.35 24.47 6.76
C GLY A 283 10.40 22.95 6.56
N ASP A 284 11.45 22.32 7.11
CA ASP A 284 11.77 20.91 6.83
C ASP A 284 11.46 19.95 7.99
N VAL A 285 10.99 20.49 9.13
CA VAL A 285 10.82 19.73 10.37
C VAL A 285 9.34 19.45 10.62
N VAL A 286 9.00 18.17 10.74
CA VAL A 286 7.67 17.75 11.20
C VAL A 286 7.59 17.94 12.71
N THR A 287 6.62 18.74 13.18
CA THR A 287 6.45 19.06 14.60
C THR A 287 5.22 18.38 15.18
N LEU A 288 5.18 18.22 16.51
CA LEU A 288 4.01 17.68 17.21
C LEU A 288 2.75 18.53 16.98
N ASP A 289 2.88 19.85 16.92
CA ASP A 289 1.75 20.75 16.66
C ASP A 289 1.18 20.56 15.25
N PHE A 290 2.05 20.38 14.25
CA PHE A 290 1.63 20.01 12.90
C PHE A 290 0.87 18.68 12.91
N VAL A 291 1.41 17.64 13.55
CA VAL A 291 0.78 16.31 13.57
C VAL A 291 -0.56 16.34 14.30
N LYS A 292 -0.68 17.06 15.42
CA LYS A 292 -1.96 17.27 16.10
C LYS A 292 -2.97 17.97 15.21
N LYS A 293 -2.57 19.04 14.50
CA LYS A 293 -3.44 19.75 13.56
C LYS A 293 -3.85 18.88 12.37
N MET A 294 -2.94 18.05 11.87
CA MET A 294 -3.19 17.11 10.78
C MET A 294 -4.17 16.01 11.19
N MET A 295 -3.99 15.42 12.38
CA MET A 295 -4.94 14.45 12.93
C MET A 295 -6.34 15.05 13.12
N ASP A 296 -6.42 16.30 13.58
CA ASP A 296 -7.69 17.04 13.66
C ASP A 296 -8.31 17.26 12.27
N ASP A 297 -7.52 17.63 11.26
CA ASP A 297 -8.02 17.76 9.88
C ASP A 297 -8.54 16.41 9.34
N PHE A 298 -7.81 15.32 9.54
CA PHE A 298 -8.22 13.97 9.15
C PHE A 298 -9.49 13.51 9.89
N LYS A 299 -9.61 13.79 11.18
CA LYS A 299 -10.82 13.49 11.98
C LYS A 299 -12.05 14.23 11.43
N ASN A 300 -11.84 15.38 10.79
CA ASN A 300 -12.85 16.18 10.12
C ASN A 300 -12.92 15.92 8.60
N GLN A 301 -12.38 14.80 8.11
CA GLN A 301 -12.41 14.37 6.71
C GLN A 301 -11.81 15.38 5.71
N LYS A 302 -10.85 16.19 6.16
CA LYS A 302 -10.05 17.06 5.28
C LYS A 302 -8.81 16.31 4.79
N PHE A 303 -8.31 16.71 3.63
CA PHE A 303 -7.10 16.14 3.05
C PHE A 303 -5.87 16.98 3.38
N LEU A 304 -4.74 16.30 3.64
CA LEU A 304 -3.44 16.95 3.72
C LEU A 304 -3.00 17.37 2.32
N HIS A 305 -2.47 18.59 2.18
CA HIS A 305 -1.94 19.05 0.90
C HIS A 305 -0.80 18.14 0.40
N ARG A 306 -0.80 17.85 -0.92
CA ARG A 306 0.15 16.91 -1.55
C ARG A 306 1.62 17.24 -1.30
N ARG A 307 1.98 18.53 -1.21
CA ARG A 307 3.33 18.99 -0.84
C ARG A 307 3.79 18.36 0.48
N TYR A 308 2.98 18.48 1.53
CA TYR A 308 3.32 17.99 2.87
C TYR A 308 3.26 16.46 2.93
N ALA A 309 2.33 15.84 2.20
CA ALA A 309 2.32 14.38 2.04
C ALA A 309 3.62 13.88 1.39
N PHE A 310 4.11 14.53 0.31
CA PHE A 310 5.39 14.17 -0.30
C PHE A 310 6.55 14.33 0.69
N GLN A 311 6.61 15.46 1.40
CA GLN A 311 7.64 15.70 2.41
C GLN A 311 7.69 14.58 3.46
N ILE A 312 6.55 14.22 4.05
CA ILE A 312 6.46 13.15 5.07
C ILE A 312 6.91 11.79 4.49
N VAL A 313 6.39 11.42 3.32
CA VAL A 313 6.66 10.10 2.72
C VAL A 313 8.13 9.98 2.28
N LEU A 314 8.70 11.04 1.69
CA LEU A 314 10.10 11.06 1.26
C LEU A 314 11.06 11.01 2.47
N GLN A 315 10.81 11.80 3.50
CA GLN A 315 11.62 11.76 4.73
C GLN A 315 11.54 10.38 5.40
N THR A 316 10.34 9.79 5.45
CA THR A 316 10.14 8.45 6.01
C THR A 316 10.89 7.38 5.21
N ARG A 317 10.87 7.46 3.87
CA ARG A 317 11.63 6.55 3.00
C ARG A 317 13.10 6.52 3.39
N ASP A 318 13.72 7.69 3.52
CA ASP A 318 15.15 7.80 3.81
C ASP A 318 15.48 7.23 5.19
N MET A 319 14.63 7.50 6.19
CA MET A 319 14.76 6.93 7.53
C MET A 319 14.63 5.40 7.53
N LEU A 320 13.62 4.84 6.86
CA LEU A 320 13.40 3.39 6.82
C LEU A 320 14.47 2.66 6.02
N ARG A 321 14.96 3.24 4.92
CA ARG A 321 16.01 2.66 4.08
C ARG A 321 17.34 2.49 4.83
N ALA A 322 17.61 3.36 5.80
CA ALA A 322 18.81 3.27 6.64
C ALA A 322 18.74 2.16 7.70
N LEU A 323 17.56 1.59 7.97
CA LEU A 323 17.39 0.55 8.98
C LEU A 323 17.79 -0.85 8.47
N PRO A 324 18.24 -1.75 9.36
CA PRO A 324 18.36 -3.18 9.03
C PRO A 324 16.98 -3.83 8.85
N SER A 325 16.97 -5.03 8.27
CA SER A 325 15.73 -5.81 8.09
C SER A 325 15.18 -6.38 9.40
N LEU A 326 16.05 -6.57 10.39
CA LEU A 326 15.70 -6.85 11.78
C LEU A 326 16.24 -5.71 12.66
N VAL A 327 15.35 -5.03 13.38
CA VAL A 327 15.67 -3.87 14.23
C VAL A 327 15.74 -4.31 15.70
N ASP A 328 16.91 -4.11 16.30
CA ASP A 328 17.12 -4.32 17.73
C ASP A 328 16.68 -3.07 18.51
N VAL A 329 15.82 -3.23 19.52
CA VAL A 329 15.27 -2.13 20.34
C VAL A 329 15.67 -2.35 21.80
N ALA A 330 16.48 -1.43 22.32
CA ALA A 330 16.86 -1.39 23.73
C ALA A 330 15.91 -0.49 24.52
N ILE A 331 15.28 -1.05 25.56
CA ILE A 331 14.35 -0.42 26.47
C ILE A 331 15.03 -0.36 27.84
N GLN A 332 15.28 0.85 28.33
CA GLN A 332 15.96 1.10 29.60
C GLN A 332 15.07 0.72 30.79
N ASP A 333 15.68 0.31 31.91
CA ASP A 333 14.97 0.00 33.15
C ASP A 333 14.03 1.13 33.58
N GLY A 334 12.79 0.77 33.94
CA GLY A 334 11.74 1.72 34.30
C GLY A 334 11.10 2.46 33.12
N LYS A 335 11.50 2.16 31.87
CA LYS A 335 10.80 2.60 30.66
C LYS A 335 9.92 1.48 30.10
N HIS A 336 8.91 1.88 29.33
CA HIS A 336 7.99 0.96 28.67
C HIS A 336 8.04 1.09 27.15
N PHE A 337 7.45 0.10 26.48
CA PHE A 337 7.33 0.04 25.03
C PHE A 337 5.98 -0.59 24.66
N THR A 338 5.24 0.04 23.74
CA THR A 338 3.92 -0.45 23.33
C THR A 338 3.98 -1.14 21.97
N VAL A 339 3.39 -2.33 21.83
CA VAL A 339 3.24 -3.05 20.56
C VAL A 339 1.75 -3.09 20.19
N CYS A 340 1.43 -2.52 19.03
CA CYS A 340 0.13 -2.63 18.37
C CYS A 340 0.24 -3.64 17.21
N GLY A 341 -0.84 -4.36 16.96
CA GLY A 341 -1.00 -5.16 15.75
C GLY A 341 -1.60 -4.36 14.60
N ASP A 342 -2.33 -5.06 13.74
CA ASP A 342 -2.97 -4.54 12.54
C ASP A 342 -3.98 -3.44 12.89
N VAL A 343 -4.04 -2.39 12.07
CA VAL A 343 -5.02 -1.30 12.21
C VAL A 343 -5.87 -1.09 10.96
N HIS A 344 -5.42 -1.58 9.78
CA HIS A 344 -6.22 -1.68 8.56
C HIS A 344 -7.06 -0.44 8.21
N GLY A 345 -6.45 0.74 8.18
CA GLY A 345 -7.13 1.98 7.81
C GLY A 345 -8.28 2.39 8.74
N GLN A 346 -8.35 1.86 9.97
CA GLN A 346 -9.30 2.30 11.01
C GLN A 346 -8.75 3.52 11.76
N PHE A 347 -8.68 4.66 11.06
CA PHE A 347 -8.06 5.89 11.58
C PHE A 347 -8.65 6.37 12.92
N TYR A 348 -9.95 6.24 13.11
CA TYR A 348 -10.62 6.70 14.34
C TYR A 348 -10.26 5.82 15.54
N ASP A 349 -10.08 4.52 15.32
CA ASP A 349 -9.59 3.61 16.35
C ASP A 349 -8.10 3.83 16.64
N LEU A 350 -7.28 4.21 15.64
CA LEU A 350 -5.91 4.65 15.88
C LEU A 350 -5.86 5.88 16.81
N LEU A 351 -6.74 6.86 16.59
CA LEU A 351 -6.85 8.00 17.51
C LEU A 351 -7.26 7.56 18.92
N ASN A 352 -8.18 6.60 19.03
CA ASN A 352 -8.59 6.04 20.32
C ASN A 352 -7.41 5.35 21.04
N ILE A 353 -6.54 4.63 20.33
CA ILE A 353 -5.30 4.07 20.92
C ILE A 353 -4.46 5.20 21.53
N PHE A 354 -4.28 6.32 20.82
CA PHE A 354 -3.51 7.46 21.33
C PHE A 354 -4.20 8.19 22.49
N ASP A 355 -5.53 8.27 22.49
CA ASP A 355 -6.29 8.85 23.60
C ASP A 355 -6.18 7.97 24.86
N LEU A 356 -6.19 6.64 24.71
CA LEU A 356 -6.09 5.68 25.81
C LEU A 356 -4.66 5.51 26.35
N ASN A 357 -3.66 5.56 25.48
CA ASN A 357 -2.29 5.14 25.80
C ASN A 357 -1.24 6.26 25.59
N GLY A 358 -1.68 7.45 25.23
CA GLY A 358 -0.85 8.63 24.98
C GLY A 358 -0.23 8.64 23.58
N PHE A 359 0.13 9.84 23.10
CA PHE A 359 0.80 9.97 21.80
C PHE A 359 2.18 9.31 21.78
N PRO A 360 2.64 8.87 20.60
CA PRO A 360 4.02 8.48 20.38
C PRO A 360 4.99 9.60 20.75
N SER A 361 5.97 9.27 21.59
CA SER A 361 7.09 10.14 21.96
C SER A 361 8.27 9.27 22.40
N GLU A 362 9.43 9.87 22.66
CA GLU A 362 10.61 9.14 23.17
C GLU A 362 10.33 8.46 24.52
N ASP A 363 9.47 9.05 25.35
CA ASP A 363 9.04 8.48 26.64
C ASP A 363 7.84 7.54 26.51
N ASN A 364 7.21 7.47 25.33
CA ASN A 364 6.08 6.60 25.05
C ASN A 364 6.21 5.97 23.65
N PRO A 365 7.21 5.08 23.45
CA PRO A 365 7.48 4.52 22.14
C PRO A 365 6.46 3.44 21.75
N TYR A 366 6.16 3.39 20.45
CA TYR A 366 5.27 2.40 19.85
C TYR A 366 5.98 1.57 18.78
N LEU A 367 5.54 0.32 18.62
CA LEU A 367 5.71 -0.47 17.41
C LEU A 367 4.33 -0.81 16.85
N PHE A 368 4.06 -0.43 15.60
CA PHE A 368 2.93 -0.97 14.85
C PHE A 368 3.42 -2.12 13.97
N ASN A 369 2.90 -3.31 14.21
CA ASN A 369 3.43 -4.55 13.67
C ASN A 369 2.75 -4.97 12.36
N GLY A 370 2.89 -4.11 11.34
CA GLY A 370 2.35 -4.33 9.99
C GLY A 370 0.85 -4.03 9.84
N ASP A 371 0.39 -4.09 8.60
CA ASP A 371 -1.01 -4.00 8.20
C ASP A 371 -1.70 -2.72 8.70
N PHE A 372 -1.10 -1.60 8.28
CA PHE A 372 -1.59 -0.27 8.56
C PHE A 372 -2.75 0.13 7.64
N VAL A 373 -2.72 -0.40 6.42
CA VAL A 373 -3.58 0.01 5.31
C VAL A 373 -4.46 -1.15 4.83
N ASP A 374 -5.23 -0.87 3.78
CA ASP A 374 -6.23 -1.76 3.18
C ASP A 374 -7.41 -2.04 4.10
N ARG A 375 -8.52 -2.52 3.50
CA ARG A 375 -9.78 -2.86 4.16
C ARG A 375 -10.53 -1.66 4.69
N GLY A 376 -10.03 -0.98 5.72
CA GLY A 376 -10.60 0.28 6.18
C GLY A 376 -10.41 1.39 5.15
N SER A 377 -11.37 2.31 5.14
CA SER A 377 -11.47 3.38 4.14
C SER A 377 -10.80 4.70 4.55
N PHE A 378 -9.96 4.65 5.59
CA PHE A 378 -9.15 5.76 6.08
C PHE A 378 -7.66 5.37 6.17
N SER A 379 -7.20 4.55 5.22
CA SER A 379 -5.82 4.06 5.17
C SER A 379 -4.80 5.18 4.92
N VAL A 380 -5.15 6.18 4.11
CA VAL A 380 -4.28 7.34 3.83
C VAL A 380 -4.05 8.16 5.10
N GLU A 381 -5.08 8.37 5.91
CA GLU A 381 -5.02 9.10 7.17
C GLU A 381 -4.18 8.34 8.21
N VAL A 382 -4.34 7.02 8.31
CA VAL A 382 -3.52 6.16 9.17
C VAL A 382 -2.04 6.27 8.78
N ILE A 383 -1.70 5.96 7.53
CA ILE A 383 -0.29 5.82 7.14
C ILE A 383 0.46 7.15 7.21
N LEU A 384 -0.18 8.26 6.82
CA LEU A 384 0.43 9.59 6.92
C LEU A 384 0.62 10.02 8.38
N THR A 385 -0.28 9.63 9.28
CA THR A 385 -0.13 9.89 10.73
C THR A 385 1.04 9.11 11.32
N LEU A 386 1.13 7.81 11.02
CA LEU A 386 2.25 6.97 11.49
C LEU A 386 3.60 7.47 10.95
N PHE A 387 3.67 7.82 9.67
CA PHE A 387 4.87 8.38 9.05
C PHE A 387 5.22 9.75 9.63
N ALA A 388 4.25 10.61 9.91
CA ALA A 388 4.54 11.90 10.52
C ALA A 388 5.12 11.77 11.94
N PHE A 389 4.62 10.83 12.76
CA PHE A 389 5.26 10.51 14.04
C PHE A 389 6.68 9.95 13.87
N LYS A 390 6.94 9.16 12.82
CA LYS A 390 8.29 8.69 12.48
C LYS A 390 9.23 9.84 12.14
N CYS A 391 8.73 10.84 11.42
CA CYS A 391 9.46 12.05 11.09
C CYS A 391 9.72 12.97 12.31
N ILE A 392 8.83 12.99 13.31
CA ILE A 392 9.06 13.77 14.55
C ILE A 392 10.25 13.21 15.33
N SER A 393 10.22 11.91 15.62
CA SER A 393 11.31 11.24 16.33
C SER A 393 11.41 9.78 15.88
N PRO A 394 12.54 9.36 15.29
CA PRO A 394 12.72 7.99 14.82
C PRO A 394 12.61 6.92 15.90
N SER A 395 12.82 7.27 17.19
CA SER A 395 12.68 6.37 18.34
C SER A 395 11.27 6.35 18.95
N ALA A 396 10.42 7.34 18.63
CA ALA A 396 9.05 7.39 19.15
C ALA A 396 8.13 6.35 18.50
N ILE A 397 8.39 5.97 17.24
CA ILE A 397 7.58 4.98 16.53
C ILE A 397 8.42 4.06 15.65
N HIS A 398 8.12 2.79 15.75
CA HIS A 398 8.67 1.69 14.97
C HIS A 398 7.55 1.11 14.11
N LEU A 399 7.89 0.68 12.90
CA LEU A 399 6.93 0.16 11.92
C LEU A 399 7.52 -1.12 11.34
N SER A 400 6.88 -2.26 11.55
CA SER A 400 7.18 -3.51 10.82
C SER A 400 6.37 -3.55 9.53
N ARG A 401 6.88 -4.21 8.51
CA ARG A 401 6.12 -4.54 7.31
C ARG A 401 5.11 -5.64 7.62
N GLY A 402 3.86 -5.48 7.19
CA GLY A 402 2.87 -6.56 7.10
C GLY A 402 2.69 -7.04 5.67
N ASN A 403 1.83 -8.04 5.46
CA ASN A 403 1.54 -8.51 4.09
C ASN A 403 0.74 -7.49 3.29
N HIS A 404 -0.03 -6.62 3.94
CA HIS A 404 -0.77 -5.53 3.29
C HIS A 404 0.11 -4.33 2.92
N GLU A 405 1.36 -4.23 3.36
CA GLU A 405 2.33 -3.29 2.79
C GLU A 405 3.03 -3.86 1.53
N SER A 406 2.21 -4.35 0.60
CA SER A 406 2.63 -4.93 -0.68
C SER A 406 1.72 -4.51 -1.82
N LYS A 407 2.29 -4.39 -3.02
CA LYS A 407 1.55 -3.97 -4.22
C LYS A 407 0.42 -4.94 -4.57
N SER A 408 0.63 -6.24 -4.34
CA SER A 408 -0.37 -7.27 -4.64
C SER A 408 -1.63 -7.07 -3.80
N MET A 409 -1.49 -6.77 -2.50
CA MET A 409 -2.60 -6.54 -1.60
C MET A 409 -3.25 -5.17 -1.84
N ASN A 410 -2.46 -4.10 -1.92
CA ASN A 410 -2.98 -2.73 -2.04
C ASN A 410 -3.87 -2.51 -3.27
N LYS A 411 -3.54 -3.20 -4.37
CA LYS A 411 -4.30 -3.16 -5.62
C LYS A 411 -5.71 -3.75 -5.49
N ILE A 412 -5.87 -4.70 -4.58
CA ILE A 412 -7.09 -5.48 -4.41
C ILE A 412 -7.93 -4.93 -3.25
N TYR A 413 -7.29 -4.58 -2.13
CA TYR A 413 -7.94 -4.36 -0.85
C TYR A 413 -8.15 -2.89 -0.46
N GLY A 414 -7.84 -1.95 -1.34
CA GLY A 414 -8.38 -0.59 -1.28
C GLY A 414 -7.36 0.52 -1.19
N PHE A 415 -6.17 0.28 -0.64
CA PHE A 415 -5.19 1.34 -0.43
C PHE A 415 -4.76 2.01 -1.73
N GLU A 416 -4.50 1.24 -2.79
CA GLU A 416 -4.15 1.80 -4.11
C GLU A 416 -5.28 2.70 -4.63
N GLY A 417 -6.53 2.26 -4.52
CA GLY A 417 -7.70 3.03 -4.95
C GLY A 417 -7.90 4.31 -4.12
N GLU A 418 -7.67 4.21 -2.81
CA GLU A 418 -7.80 5.33 -1.87
C GLU A 418 -6.73 6.39 -2.14
N VAL A 419 -5.47 5.98 -2.33
CA VAL A 419 -4.36 6.87 -2.71
C VAL A 419 -4.63 7.55 -4.04
N ARG A 420 -5.11 6.84 -5.06
CA ARG A 420 -5.49 7.45 -6.36
C ARG A 420 -6.60 8.49 -6.20
N SER A 421 -7.55 8.23 -5.31
CA SER A 421 -8.69 9.12 -5.06
C SER A 421 -8.31 10.37 -4.27
N LYS A 422 -7.53 10.22 -3.19
CA LYS A 422 -7.22 11.30 -2.24
C LYS A 422 -5.93 12.06 -2.60
N LEU A 423 -4.97 11.39 -3.24
CA LEU A 423 -3.66 11.93 -3.58
C LEU A 423 -3.44 11.91 -5.10
N SER A 424 -2.61 11.01 -5.62
CA SER A 424 -2.32 10.89 -7.06
C SER A 424 -1.68 9.54 -7.41
N GLU A 425 -1.55 9.27 -8.71
CA GLU A 425 -0.85 8.08 -9.23
C GLU A 425 0.58 7.96 -8.70
N THR A 426 1.29 9.09 -8.64
CA THR A 426 2.68 9.14 -8.21
C THR A 426 2.84 8.69 -6.76
N PHE A 427 1.84 8.93 -5.91
CA PHE A 427 1.86 8.43 -4.53
C PHE A 427 1.70 6.91 -4.46
N VAL A 428 0.99 6.27 -5.39
CA VAL A 428 0.87 4.80 -5.39
C VAL A 428 2.25 4.16 -5.53
N GLU A 429 3.03 4.63 -6.51
CA GLU A 429 4.38 4.11 -6.75
C GLU A 429 5.34 4.47 -5.62
N LEU A 430 5.22 5.69 -5.07
CA LEU A 430 6.04 6.14 -3.95
C LEU A 430 5.76 5.33 -2.68
N PHE A 431 4.49 5.10 -2.31
CA PHE A 431 4.15 4.27 -1.15
C PHE A 431 4.64 2.84 -1.32
N ALA A 432 4.49 2.24 -2.50
CA ALA A 432 5.01 0.90 -2.77
C ALA A 432 6.53 0.82 -2.55
N GLU A 433 7.29 1.83 -3.02
CA GLU A 433 8.73 1.95 -2.75
C GLU A 433 9.04 2.08 -1.25
N VAL A 434 8.33 2.96 -0.54
CA VAL A 434 8.53 3.15 0.91
C VAL A 434 8.19 1.89 1.70
N PHE A 435 7.13 1.17 1.31
CA PHE A 435 6.75 -0.09 1.93
C PHE A 435 7.81 -1.18 1.76
N CYS A 436 8.55 -1.18 0.66
CA CYS A 436 9.71 -2.05 0.48
C CYS A 436 10.91 -1.67 1.37
N CYS A 437 10.91 -0.49 2.00
CA CYS A 437 11.93 -0.09 2.96
C CYS A 437 11.61 -0.50 4.41
N LEU A 438 10.37 -0.88 4.72
CA LEU A 438 9.93 -1.23 6.08
C LEU A 438 10.69 -2.46 6.61
N PRO A 439 11.25 -2.42 7.84
CA PRO A 439 11.83 -3.59 8.51
C PRO A 439 10.84 -4.75 8.59
N LEU A 440 11.36 -5.98 8.61
CA LEU A 440 10.55 -7.20 8.61
C LEU A 440 10.25 -7.72 10.01
N ALA A 441 11.12 -7.39 10.99
CA ALA A 441 10.96 -7.83 12.37
C ALA A 441 11.68 -6.89 13.35
N HIS A 442 11.30 -6.99 14.62
CA HIS A 442 11.94 -6.28 15.73
C HIS A 442 12.31 -7.25 16.85
N VAL A 443 13.37 -6.94 17.60
CA VAL A 443 13.74 -7.66 18.82
C VAL A 443 13.82 -6.68 19.98
N LEU A 444 12.98 -6.87 21.00
CA LEU A 444 12.95 -6.00 22.19
C LEU A 444 13.82 -6.62 23.29
N ASN A 445 14.82 -5.85 23.77
CA ASN A 445 15.77 -6.26 24.83
C ASN A 445 16.38 -7.64 24.61
N GLU A 446 16.62 -8.05 23.36
CA GLU A 446 17.15 -9.37 23.01
C GLU A 446 16.29 -10.56 23.52
N LYS A 447 15.04 -10.30 23.93
CA LYS A 447 14.14 -11.30 24.55
C LYS A 447 12.87 -11.54 23.77
N ILE A 448 12.30 -10.51 23.16
CA ILE A 448 10.98 -10.61 22.52
C ILE A 448 11.14 -10.38 21.03
N PHE A 449 10.86 -11.40 20.23
CA PHE A 449 10.84 -11.29 18.78
C PHE A 449 9.44 -10.89 18.32
N VAL A 450 9.34 -9.79 17.58
CA VAL A 450 8.09 -9.24 17.06
C VAL A 450 8.11 -9.29 15.53
N VAL A 451 7.11 -9.95 14.95
CA VAL A 451 6.96 -10.15 13.50
C VAL A 451 5.49 -10.09 13.12
N HIS A 452 5.13 -9.62 11.93
CA HIS A 452 3.71 -9.53 11.54
C HIS A 452 3.05 -10.91 11.40
N GLY A 453 3.55 -11.74 10.47
CA GLY A 453 3.10 -13.10 10.19
C GLY A 453 3.58 -14.08 11.25
N GLY A 454 4.68 -14.79 11.00
CA GLY A 454 5.14 -15.80 11.95
C GLY A 454 6.49 -16.40 11.64
N LEU A 455 6.64 -17.69 11.97
CA LEU A 455 7.89 -18.42 11.86
C LEU A 455 7.99 -19.21 10.54
N PHE A 456 9.07 -19.99 10.43
CA PHE A 456 9.62 -20.45 9.16
C PHE A 456 9.31 -21.91 8.85
N SER A 457 9.36 -22.25 7.56
CA SER A 457 9.20 -23.63 7.05
C SER A 457 10.36 -24.55 7.40
N VAL A 458 11.53 -23.99 7.71
CA VAL A 458 12.74 -24.70 8.08
C VAL A 458 13.17 -24.37 9.52
N ASP A 459 13.79 -25.34 10.19
CA ASP A 459 14.43 -25.10 11.48
C ASP A 459 15.85 -24.51 11.28
N GLY A 460 16.46 -23.97 12.34
CA GLY A 460 17.82 -23.43 12.29
C GLY A 460 17.94 -21.95 11.92
N VAL A 461 16.84 -21.27 11.56
CA VAL A 461 16.86 -19.85 11.20
C VAL A 461 17.29 -18.99 12.40
N LYS A 462 18.31 -18.15 12.18
CA LYS A 462 18.87 -17.24 13.17
C LYS A 462 18.43 -15.80 12.95
N LEU A 463 18.51 -14.98 14.00
CA LEU A 463 18.28 -13.52 13.88
C LEU A 463 19.20 -12.87 12.84
N SER A 464 20.42 -13.39 12.67
CA SER A 464 21.36 -12.93 11.63
C SER A 464 20.84 -13.17 10.22
N ASP A 465 20.13 -14.27 9.99
CA ASP A 465 19.57 -14.59 8.67
C ASP A 465 18.47 -13.59 8.31
N ILE A 466 17.62 -13.25 9.28
CA ILE A 466 16.55 -12.24 9.14
C ILE A 466 17.16 -10.86 8.89
N LYS A 467 18.20 -10.50 9.64
CA LYS A 467 18.91 -9.22 9.49
C LYS A 467 19.56 -9.07 8.11
N ALA A 468 19.97 -10.17 7.50
CA ALA A 468 20.63 -10.23 6.19
C ALA A 468 19.66 -10.27 4.99
N ILE A 469 18.34 -10.39 5.21
CA ILE A 469 17.36 -10.37 4.11
C ILE A 469 17.43 -9.03 3.36
N ASP A 470 17.66 -9.08 2.05
CA ASP A 470 17.44 -7.94 1.16
C ASP A 470 15.94 -7.73 0.96
N ARG A 471 15.38 -6.83 1.77
CA ARG A 471 13.93 -6.59 1.84
C ARG A 471 13.41 -5.59 0.81
N PHE A 472 14.28 -4.96 0.01
CA PHE A 472 13.95 -3.88 -0.91
C PHE A 472 13.28 -4.40 -2.20
N CYS A 473 12.24 -5.20 -2.02
CA CYS A 473 11.46 -5.85 -3.06
C CYS A 473 10.02 -6.11 -2.60
N GLU A 474 9.15 -6.48 -3.53
CA GLU A 474 7.86 -7.09 -3.17
C GLU A 474 8.11 -8.45 -2.54
N PRO A 475 7.29 -8.89 -1.57
CA PRO A 475 7.45 -10.20 -0.97
C PRO A 475 7.48 -11.31 -2.04
N PRO A 476 8.47 -12.21 -2.02
CA PRO A 476 8.49 -13.36 -2.91
C PRO A 476 7.34 -14.34 -2.58
N GLU A 477 7.08 -15.31 -3.46
CA GLU A 477 6.06 -16.35 -3.20
C GLU A 477 6.51 -17.35 -2.12
N GLU A 478 7.81 -17.50 -1.88
CA GLU A 478 8.41 -18.43 -0.91
C GLU A 478 9.64 -17.84 -0.21
N GLY A 479 10.10 -18.51 0.86
CA GLY A 479 11.31 -18.14 1.60
C GLY A 479 11.04 -17.24 2.81
N LEU A 480 12.11 -16.89 3.52
CA LEU A 480 12.03 -16.25 4.85
C LEU A 480 11.18 -14.98 4.86
N MET A 481 11.35 -14.10 3.88
CA MET A 481 10.58 -12.85 3.80
C MET A 481 9.07 -13.10 3.61
N CYS A 482 8.70 -14.09 2.80
CA CYS A 482 7.29 -14.47 2.63
C CYS A 482 6.73 -15.00 3.96
N GLU A 483 7.44 -15.91 4.61
CA GLU A 483 6.98 -16.59 5.84
C GLU A 483 6.87 -15.62 7.04
N LEU A 484 7.78 -14.66 7.15
CA LEU A 484 7.69 -13.58 8.16
C LEU A 484 6.40 -12.77 8.01
N LEU A 485 5.85 -12.64 6.80
CA LEU A 485 4.67 -11.81 6.54
C LEU A 485 3.37 -12.62 6.50
N TRP A 486 3.42 -13.94 6.29
CA TRP A 486 2.23 -14.74 5.96
C TRP A 486 1.97 -15.98 6.82
N SER A 487 2.94 -16.45 7.60
CA SER A 487 2.76 -17.68 8.39
C SER A 487 1.85 -17.47 9.59
N ASP A 488 1.11 -18.52 9.97
CA ASP A 488 0.22 -18.54 11.14
C ASP A 488 0.58 -19.67 12.12
N PRO A 489 0.36 -19.49 13.43
CA PRO A 489 0.46 -20.58 14.39
C PRO A 489 -0.60 -21.66 14.14
N GLN A 490 -0.33 -22.88 14.62
CA GLN A 490 -1.33 -23.95 14.68
C GLN A 490 -1.26 -24.69 16.02
N PRO A 491 -2.39 -25.21 16.54
CA PRO A 491 -2.41 -25.93 17.81
C PRO A 491 -1.62 -27.25 17.75
N ASN A 492 -1.60 -27.91 16.58
CA ASN A 492 -0.90 -29.18 16.41
C ASN A 492 0.62 -28.97 16.27
N LEU A 493 1.40 -29.90 16.81
CA LEU A 493 2.85 -29.91 16.63
C LEU A 493 3.25 -30.08 15.16
N GLY A 494 4.46 -29.63 14.82
CA GLY A 494 5.04 -29.70 13.49
C GLY A 494 4.66 -28.52 12.60
N ARG A 495 4.59 -28.77 11.29
CA ARG A 495 4.23 -27.77 10.29
C ARG A 495 3.10 -28.31 9.42
N GLY A 496 2.27 -27.42 8.91
CA GLY A 496 1.18 -27.74 8.00
C GLY A 496 1.07 -26.75 6.86
N PRO A 497 0.21 -27.02 5.87
CA PRO A 497 -0.09 -26.07 4.82
C PRO A 497 -0.80 -24.85 5.43
N SER A 498 -0.38 -23.65 5.01
CA SER A 498 -1.06 -22.42 5.42
C SER A 498 -2.53 -22.45 4.98
N LYS A 499 -3.41 -22.06 5.90
CA LYS A 499 -4.84 -21.87 5.62
C LYS A 499 -5.08 -20.75 4.60
N ARG A 500 -4.11 -19.85 4.41
CA ARG A 500 -4.16 -18.73 3.45
C ARG A 500 -3.71 -19.13 2.05
N GLY A 501 -3.06 -20.28 1.91
CA GLY A 501 -2.49 -20.74 0.64
C GLY A 501 -1.15 -20.07 0.26
N VAL A 502 -0.52 -19.37 1.21
CA VAL A 502 0.82 -18.76 1.15
C VAL A 502 1.42 -18.76 2.56
N GLY A 503 2.74 -18.93 2.68
CA GLY A 503 3.38 -19.20 3.97
C GLY A 503 3.10 -20.63 4.47
N LEU A 504 3.15 -20.83 5.79
CA LEU A 504 2.85 -22.11 6.42
C LEU A 504 2.09 -21.96 7.73
N SER A 505 1.58 -23.07 8.24
CA SER A 505 1.17 -23.17 9.64
C SER A 505 2.27 -23.83 10.49
N PHE A 506 2.58 -23.30 11.66
CA PHE A 506 3.66 -23.80 12.53
C PHE A 506 3.21 -24.06 13.97
N GLY A 507 3.60 -25.19 14.54
CA GLY A 507 3.22 -25.62 15.88
C GLY A 507 4.07 -25.06 17.01
N GLY A 508 3.66 -25.37 18.25
CA GLY A 508 4.36 -24.94 19.46
C GLY A 508 5.78 -25.47 19.60
N ASP A 509 6.12 -26.62 19.00
CA ASP A 509 7.49 -27.15 18.97
C ASP A 509 8.42 -26.30 18.08
N VAL A 510 7.92 -25.81 16.94
CA VAL A 510 8.67 -24.88 16.06
C VAL A 510 8.98 -23.58 16.80
N THR A 511 7.98 -23.04 17.50
CA THR A 511 8.13 -21.82 18.30
C THR A 511 9.17 -21.99 19.40
N LYS A 512 9.07 -23.08 20.16
CA LYS A 512 10.02 -23.38 21.24
C LYS A 512 11.45 -23.53 20.73
N ARG A 513 11.65 -24.26 19.62
CA ARG A 513 12.98 -24.42 19.01
C ARG A 513 13.57 -23.08 18.57
N PHE A 514 12.82 -22.27 17.82
CA PHE A 514 13.29 -20.96 17.36
C PHE A 514 13.70 -20.05 18.54
N LEU A 515 12.88 -20.00 19.59
CA LEU A 515 13.17 -19.21 20.79
C LEU A 515 14.44 -19.68 21.50
N GLN A 516 14.56 -20.99 21.75
CA GLN A 516 15.74 -21.58 22.39
C GLN A 516 17.03 -21.33 21.59
N GLU A 517 16.95 -21.52 20.27
CA GLU A 517 18.08 -21.40 19.37
C GLU A 517 18.59 -19.97 19.18
N ASN A 518 17.76 -18.97 19.50
CA ASN A 518 18.07 -17.54 19.39
C ASN A 518 18.12 -16.84 20.75
N ASN A 519 18.05 -17.58 21.86
CA ASN A 519 18.05 -17.06 23.24
C ASN A 519 16.92 -16.06 23.56
N LEU A 520 15.75 -16.27 22.94
CA LEU A 520 14.55 -15.45 23.10
C LEU A 520 13.55 -16.11 24.06
N ASP A 521 12.65 -15.31 24.62
CA ASP A 521 11.66 -15.75 25.60
C ASP A 521 10.24 -15.85 25.02
N LEU A 522 9.91 -15.00 24.04
CA LEU A 522 8.56 -14.79 23.52
C LEU A 522 8.56 -14.38 22.04
N VAL A 523 7.60 -14.89 21.27
CA VAL A 523 7.20 -14.36 19.96
C VAL A 523 5.92 -13.54 20.12
N VAL A 524 5.90 -12.31 19.60
CA VAL A 524 4.69 -11.50 19.44
C VAL A 524 4.40 -11.34 17.95
N ARG A 525 3.16 -11.56 17.54
CA ARG A 525 2.73 -11.44 16.15
C ARG A 525 1.32 -10.86 16.01
N SER A 526 0.87 -10.59 14.78
CA SER A 526 -0.43 -9.93 14.52
C SER A 526 -1.31 -10.70 13.53
N HIS A 527 -1.68 -10.17 12.35
CA HIS A 527 -2.12 -10.87 11.12
C HIS A 527 -3.39 -11.76 11.18
N GLU A 528 -3.83 -12.21 12.36
CA GLU A 528 -5.08 -12.92 12.59
C GLU A 528 -5.99 -12.12 13.52
N VAL A 529 -7.23 -11.92 13.08
CA VAL A 529 -8.28 -11.34 13.92
C VAL A 529 -8.53 -12.27 15.11
N LYS A 530 -8.56 -11.71 16.33
CA LYS A 530 -8.91 -12.44 17.55
C LYS A 530 -10.06 -11.74 18.26
N ASP A 531 -11.02 -12.51 18.79
CA ASP A 531 -12.24 -11.98 19.42
C ASP A 531 -11.95 -10.97 20.54
N GLU A 532 -10.97 -11.26 21.40
CA GLU A 532 -10.55 -10.37 22.49
C GLU A 532 -9.43 -9.40 22.10
N GLY A 533 -9.10 -9.31 20.81
CA GLY A 533 -7.99 -8.51 20.28
C GLY A 533 -6.61 -9.14 20.50
N TYR A 534 -6.53 -10.26 21.22
CA TYR A 534 -5.30 -11.03 21.39
C TYR A 534 -5.59 -12.52 21.62
N GLU A 535 -4.56 -13.35 21.46
CA GLU A 535 -4.57 -14.75 21.88
C GLU A 535 -3.18 -15.16 22.37
N ILE A 536 -3.13 -15.98 23.43
CA ILE A 536 -1.89 -16.54 23.96
C ILE A 536 -1.83 -18.01 23.57
N GLU A 537 -0.84 -18.36 22.76
CA GLU A 537 -0.72 -19.66 22.12
C GLU A 537 0.62 -20.33 22.49
N HIS A 538 0.78 -21.60 22.11
CA HIS A 538 2.04 -22.34 22.23
C HIS A 538 2.65 -22.33 23.65
N ASP A 539 1.83 -22.62 24.66
CA ASP A 539 2.22 -22.64 26.08
C ASP A 539 2.77 -21.28 26.58
N GLY A 540 2.20 -20.18 26.10
CA GLY A 540 2.61 -18.83 26.49
C GLY A 540 3.87 -18.33 25.79
N LYS A 541 4.33 -19.03 24.75
CA LYS A 541 5.52 -18.67 23.96
C LYS A 541 5.20 -17.87 22.70
N LEU A 542 3.93 -17.76 22.34
CA LEU A 542 3.46 -16.93 21.25
C LEU A 542 2.26 -16.10 21.70
N ILE A 543 2.24 -14.81 21.35
CA ILE A 543 1.08 -13.95 21.54
C ILE A 543 0.71 -13.34 20.20
N THR A 544 -0.53 -13.53 19.79
CA THR A 544 -1.16 -12.81 18.70
C THR A 544 -1.81 -11.54 19.26
N VAL A 545 -1.54 -10.36 18.68
CA VAL A 545 -2.15 -9.07 19.04
C VAL A 545 -2.74 -8.41 17.80
N PHE A 546 -3.96 -7.90 17.90
CA PHE A 546 -4.70 -7.32 16.79
C PHE A 546 -5.36 -6.01 17.23
N SER A 547 -5.11 -4.90 16.53
CA SER A 547 -5.46 -3.55 16.99
C SER A 547 -6.59 -2.89 16.17
N ALA A 548 -7.31 -3.64 15.34
CA ALA A 548 -8.50 -3.19 14.62
C ALA A 548 -9.78 -3.75 15.27
N PRO A 549 -10.38 -3.04 16.24
CA PRO A 549 -11.63 -3.48 16.86
C PRO A 549 -12.78 -3.43 15.85
N ASN A 550 -13.75 -4.34 16.00
CA ASN A 550 -14.89 -4.49 15.09
C ASN A 550 -14.44 -4.49 13.61
N TYR A 551 -13.46 -5.33 13.30
CA TYR A 551 -12.79 -5.33 12.01
C TYR A 551 -13.78 -5.36 10.84
N CYS A 552 -13.55 -4.48 9.86
CA CYS A 552 -14.41 -4.27 8.70
C CYS A 552 -15.89 -4.00 9.05
N ASP A 553 -16.18 -3.38 10.19
CA ASP A 553 -17.50 -3.04 10.70
C ASP A 553 -18.45 -4.23 10.87
N GLN A 554 -17.91 -5.45 10.95
CA GLN A 554 -18.70 -6.69 10.88
C GLN A 554 -18.29 -7.74 11.91
N MET A 555 -17.01 -7.78 12.30
CA MET A 555 -16.48 -8.87 13.13
C MET A 555 -16.88 -8.77 14.60
N GLY A 556 -17.12 -7.56 15.13
CA GLY A 556 -17.47 -7.36 16.55
C GLY A 556 -16.35 -7.69 17.55
N ASN A 557 -15.13 -7.98 17.10
CA ASN A 557 -13.98 -8.26 17.96
C ASN A 557 -13.53 -7.00 18.73
N LYS A 558 -12.83 -7.20 19.85
CA LYS A 558 -12.05 -6.13 20.49
C LYS A 558 -10.72 -5.91 19.75
N GLY A 559 -10.12 -4.75 19.99
CA GLY A 559 -8.72 -4.49 19.68
C GLY A 559 -7.88 -4.65 20.94
N ALA A 560 -6.59 -4.89 20.79
CA ALA A 560 -5.64 -4.88 21.89
C ALA A 560 -4.29 -4.26 21.49
N PHE A 561 -3.53 -3.83 22.49
CA PHE A 561 -2.11 -3.52 22.38
C PHE A 561 -1.39 -4.09 23.62
N ILE A 562 -0.08 -4.33 23.50
CA ILE A 562 0.73 -4.91 24.57
C ILE A 562 1.74 -3.88 25.06
N ARG A 563 1.80 -3.64 26.37
CA ARG A 563 2.87 -2.87 27.00
C ARG A 563 3.91 -3.81 27.60
N PHE A 564 5.17 -3.55 27.30
CA PHE A 564 6.33 -4.16 27.93
C PHE A 564 7.03 -3.11 28.79
N GLU A 565 7.47 -3.47 29.99
CA GLU A 565 8.20 -2.58 30.90
C GLU A 565 9.50 -3.26 31.32
N ALA A 566 10.64 -2.60 31.10
CA ALA A 566 11.94 -3.14 31.48
C ALA A 566 12.20 -2.96 33.00
N PRO A 567 12.93 -3.89 33.64
CA PRO A 567 13.61 -5.04 33.05
C PRO A 567 12.73 -6.29 32.91
N ASP A 568 11.53 -6.33 33.52
CA ASP A 568 10.70 -7.54 33.61
C ASP A 568 10.20 -8.04 32.24
N MET A 569 9.96 -7.12 31.30
CA MET A 569 9.53 -7.41 29.92
C MET A 569 8.31 -8.35 29.84
N LYS A 570 7.47 -8.39 30.89
CA LYS A 570 6.23 -9.15 30.88
C LYS A 570 5.17 -8.44 30.02
N PRO A 571 4.41 -9.18 29.18
CA PRO A 571 3.36 -8.60 28.38
C PRO A 571 2.19 -8.14 29.25
N ARG A 572 1.93 -6.84 29.29
CA ARG A 572 0.69 -6.27 29.85
C ARG A 572 -0.26 -5.92 28.72
N ILE A 573 -1.21 -6.81 28.47
CA ILE A 573 -2.17 -6.68 27.37
C ILE A 573 -3.32 -5.78 27.81
N VAL A 574 -3.64 -4.77 26.99
CA VAL A 574 -4.76 -3.85 27.20
C VAL A 574 -5.72 -3.99 26.02
N THR A 575 -7.00 -4.24 26.31
CA THR A 575 -8.04 -4.37 25.28
C THR A 575 -8.89 -3.09 25.19
N PHE A 576 -9.45 -2.84 24.01
CA PHE A 576 -10.30 -1.69 23.73
C PHE A 576 -11.36 -2.03 22.69
N SER A 577 -12.43 -1.24 22.65
CA SER A 577 -13.54 -1.40 21.72
C SER A 577 -13.48 -0.36 20.60
N THR A 578 -14.23 -0.63 19.53
CA THR A 578 -14.35 0.26 18.38
C THR A 578 -14.99 1.59 18.78
N VAL A 579 -14.59 2.67 18.10
CA VAL A 579 -15.22 3.99 18.23
C VAL A 579 -15.96 4.40 16.95
N PRO A 580 -16.96 5.30 17.04
CA PRO A 580 -17.66 5.78 15.86
C PRO A 580 -16.73 6.45 14.84
N HIS A 581 -17.00 6.21 13.55
CA HIS A 581 -16.34 6.86 12.42
C HIS A 581 -17.39 7.35 11.41
N PRO A 582 -17.03 8.22 10.44
CA PRO A 582 -17.92 8.64 9.37
C PRO A 582 -18.44 7.47 8.53
N ASP A 583 -19.60 7.67 7.91
CA ASP A 583 -20.27 6.67 7.05
C ASP A 583 -19.54 6.49 5.70
N VAL A 584 -18.35 5.90 5.76
CA VAL A 584 -17.58 5.43 4.62
C VAL A 584 -17.35 3.94 4.83
N LYS A 585 -18.09 3.13 4.08
CA LYS A 585 -18.03 1.67 4.22
C LYS A 585 -16.61 1.13 4.04
N PRO A 586 -16.22 0.05 4.73
CA PRO A 586 -15.00 -0.69 4.44
C PRO A 586 -14.93 -1.08 2.96
N MET A 587 -13.73 -1.17 2.43
CA MET A 587 -13.45 -1.55 1.04
C MET A 587 -14.08 -0.60 0.01
N ALA A 588 -14.39 0.66 0.36
CA ALA A 588 -15.03 1.61 -0.55
C ALA A 588 -14.19 1.87 -1.82
N TYR A 589 -12.87 1.84 -1.67
CA TYR A 589 -11.88 2.08 -2.71
C TYR A 589 -11.26 0.80 -3.29
N ALA A 590 -11.68 -0.37 -2.79
CA ALA A 590 -11.17 -1.66 -3.24
C ALA A 590 -11.61 -1.99 -4.67
N ASN A 591 -11.02 -3.05 -5.24
CA ASN A 591 -11.37 -3.52 -6.55
C ASN A 591 -12.88 -3.77 -6.64
N ASN A 592 -13.55 -3.14 -7.62
CA ASN A 592 -14.99 -3.27 -7.84
C ASN A 592 -15.44 -4.73 -7.91
N PHE A 593 -14.60 -5.62 -8.44
CA PHE A 593 -14.90 -7.04 -8.52
C PHE A 593 -14.90 -7.71 -7.15
N LEU A 594 -13.91 -7.43 -6.29
CA LEU A 594 -13.84 -8.01 -4.94
C LEU A 594 -15.01 -7.52 -4.06
N ARG A 595 -15.41 -6.25 -4.18
CA ARG A 595 -16.57 -5.68 -3.48
C ARG A 595 -17.90 -6.37 -3.79
N MET A 596 -17.96 -7.18 -4.86
CA MET A 596 -19.15 -7.99 -5.16
C MET A 596 -19.27 -9.24 -4.27
N PHE A 597 -18.27 -9.51 -3.43
CA PHE A 597 -18.20 -10.69 -2.55
C PHE A 597 -18.08 -10.32 -1.06
N SER A 598 -17.85 -9.04 -0.74
CA SER A 598 -17.76 -8.49 0.62
C SER A 598 -19.12 -8.47 1.30
#